data_AF-A0A7X6SKU3-F1
#
_entry.id   AF-A0A7X6SKU3-F1
#
_cell.length_a   1.000
_cell.length_b   1.000
_cell.length_c   1.000
_cell.angle_alpha   90.00
_cell.angle_beta   90.00
_cell.angle_gamma   90.00
#
_symmetry.space_group_name_H-M   'P 1'
#
loop_
_entity.id
_entity.type
_entity.pdbx_description
1 polymer ?
#
loop_
_entity_poly.entity_id
_entity_poly.type
_entity_poly.pdbx_seq_one_letter_code
_entity_poly.pdbx_strand_id
1 'polypeptide(L)'
;MSEHKFGFRTRALHAGATPDATTGARAVPIYQTTSFVFDDTNDAANLFALQKYGNIYSRIGNPTVAALEERIASLEGGIGAVATASGMSAEFITFAALVGQGDHIVASAQLYGGTVTQLDVTLRRFGVDTTFVASSDPEEFRKAIRANTKVVYTEVIGNPGGEIADLEGLAAVAHEAGVPLVVDATLATPYLVRPIEYGADIVIHSVTKFLGGHGTTLGGIVVEAGTFDWGNGKFPSMTEPVESYGGIQWWGNFGEYGFLTKLRSEQLRDIGPSLGPQAAFNLLQGVETLPQ
;
A
#
# COMPACT_ATOMS: atom_id res chain seq x y z
N MET A 1 -25.83 -8.16 18.66
CA MET A 1 -24.59 -8.48 19.39
C MET A 1 -23.50 -7.66 18.76
N SER A 2 -22.81 -6.79 19.51
CA SER A 2 -21.66 -6.08 18.95
C SER A 2 -20.62 -7.10 18.52
N GLU A 3 -20.10 -6.97 17.30
CA GLU A 3 -19.03 -7.83 16.80
C GLU A 3 -17.83 -7.80 17.77
N HIS A 4 -17.27 -8.96 18.07
CA HIS A 4 -16.14 -9.04 18.99
C HIS A 4 -14.87 -8.52 18.29
N LYS A 5 -14.29 -7.43 18.81
CA LYS A 5 -13.04 -6.85 18.27
C LYS A 5 -11.82 -7.60 18.84
N PHE A 6 -11.15 -8.39 18.01
CA PHE A 6 -9.93 -9.10 18.41
C PHE A 6 -8.73 -8.16 18.58
N GLY A 7 -7.88 -8.46 19.58
CA GLY A 7 -6.64 -7.70 19.84
C GLY A 7 -5.53 -7.97 18.83
N PHE A 8 -4.46 -7.17 18.88
CA PHE A 8 -3.33 -7.24 17.94
C PHE A 8 -2.71 -8.65 17.84
N ARG A 9 -2.37 -9.27 18.98
CA ARG A 9 -1.76 -10.61 19.03
C ARG A 9 -2.60 -11.68 18.32
N THR A 10 -3.92 -11.64 18.51
CA THR A 10 -4.86 -12.55 17.84
C THR A 10 -4.92 -12.28 16.34
N ARG A 11 -5.02 -11.01 15.93
CA ARG A 11 -5.06 -10.63 14.51
C ARG A 11 -3.77 -10.98 13.78
N ALA A 12 -2.61 -10.81 14.42
CA ALA A 12 -1.30 -11.17 13.87
C ALA A 12 -1.17 -12.67 13.57
N LEU A 13 -1.94 -13.53 14.26
CA LEU A 13 -1.98 -14.98 14.01
C LEU A 13 -3.09 -15.40 13.04
N HIS A 14 -4.25 -14.74 13.08
CA HIS A 14 -5.47 -15.29 12.48
C HIS A 14 -6.08 -14.49 11.33
N ALA A 15 -5.82 -13.17 11.24
CA ALA A 15 -6.36 -12.37 10.12
C ALA A 15 -5.79 -12.87 8.78
N GLY A 16 -6.62 -12.90 7.74
CA GLY A 16 -6.25 -13.45 6.42
C GLY A 16 -6.07 -14.96 6.32
N ALA A 17 -6.26 -15.72 7.40
CA ALA A 17 -5.94 -17.15 7.46
C ALA A 17 -7.15 -18.00 7.89
N THR A 18 -8.15 -18.06 7.00
CA THR A 18 -9.25 -19.02 7.09
C THR A 18 -8.70 -20.43 6.79
N PRO A 19 -9.09 -21.48 7.55
CA PRO A 19 -8.66 -22.85 7.25
C PRO A 19 -8.98 -23.24 5.80
N ASP A 20 -8.07 -23.96 5.16
CA ASP A 20 -8.25 -24.40 3.79
C ASP A 20 -9.52 -25.24 3.63
N ALA A 21 -10.43 -24.85 2.73
CA ALA A 21 -11.74 -25.47 2.62
C ALA A 21 -11.71 -26.92 2.11
N THR A 22 -10.62 -27.32 1.43
CA THR A 22 -10.50 -28.67 0.83
C THR A 22 -9.84 -29.65 1.79
N THR A 23 -8.77 -29.23 2.46
CA THR A 23 -7.89 -30.09 3.27
C THR A 23 -8.02 -29.85 4.77
N GLY A 24 -8.61 -28.73 5.19
CA GLY A 24 -8.66 -28.31 6.58
C GLY A 24 -7.32 -27.82 7.13
N ALA A 25 -6.33 -27.56 6.28
CA ALA A 25 -5.02 -27.07 6.70
C ALA A 25 -5.16 -25.77 7.51
N ARG A 26 -4.53 -25.75 8.70
CA ARG A 26 -4.58 -24.61 9.62
C ARG A 26 -3.54 -23.54 9.30
N ALA A 27 -2.37 -23.94 8.85
CA ALA A 27 -1.36 -23.05 8.32
C ALA A 27 -1.75 -22.57 6.92
N VAL A 28 -1.38 -21.35 6.56
CA VAL A 28 -1.61 -20.82 5.21
C VAL A 28 -0.82 -21.66 4.20
N PRO A 29 -1.48 -22.30 3.22
CA PRO A 29 -0.77 -23.06 2.19
C PRO A 29 0.11 -22.16 1.31
N ILE A 30 1.17 -22.74 0.75
CA ILE A 30 2.02 -22.07 -0.25
C ILE A 30 1.48 -22.40 -1.64
N TYR A 31 0.75 -21.46 -2.23
CA TYR A 31 0.23 -21.56 -3.59
C TYR A 31 1.32 -21.23 -4.59
N GLN A 32 2.29 -22.13 -4.77
CA GLN A 32 3.39 -22.02 -5.72
C GLN A 32 2.93 -22.28 -7.17
N THR A 33 2.01 -21.44 -7.64
CA THR A 33 1.43 -21.47 -8.99
C THR A 33 1.50 -20.09 -9.63
N THR A 34 1.40 -20.03 -10.95
CA THR A 34 1.28 -18.78 -11.71
C THR A 34 -0.14 -18.49 -12.16
N SER A 35 -0.94 -19.52 -12.42
CA SER A 35 -2.25 -19.42 -13.06
C SER A 35 -3.30 -20.20 -12.29
N PHE A 36 -4.55 -19.81 -12.50
CA PHE A 36 -5.73 -20.42 -11.88
C PHE A 36 -6.70 -20.84 -12.97
N VAL A 37 -7.33 -21.99 -12.78
CA VAL A 37 -8.30 -22.54 -13.75
C VAL A 37 -9.60 -21.75 -13.62
N PHE A 38 -10.13 -21.28 -14.74
CA PHE A 38 -11.46 -20.66 -14.81
C PHE A 38 -12.53 -21.74 -14.93
N ASP A 39 -13.72 -21.46 -14.40
CA ASP A 39 -14.85 -22.39 -14.50
C ASP A 39 -15.30 -22.54 -15.96
N ASP A 40 -15.39 -21.41 -16.68
CA ASP A 40 -15.67 -21.34 -18.12
C ASP A 40 -15.17 -20.00 -18.72
N THR A 41 -15.49 -19.74 -19.98
CA THR A 41 -15.09 -18.51 -20.67
C THR A 41 -15.79 -17.24 -20.15
N ASN A 42 -17.01 -17.36 -19.62
CA ASN A 42 -17.73 -16.23 -19.04
C ASN A 42 -17.13 -15.84 -17.70
N ASP A 43 -16.74 -16.82 -16.89
CA ASP A 43 -16.01 -16.60 -15.65
C ASP A 43 -14.72 -15.81 -15.89
N ALA A 44 -13.91 -16.26 -16.87
CA ALA A 44 -12.71 -15.54 -17.28
C ALA A 44 -13.01 -14.08 -17.67
N ALA A 45 -14.02 -13.86 -18.52
CA ALA A 45 -14.41 -12.52 -18.97
C ALA A 45 -14.81 -11.61 -17.79
N ASN A 46 -15.59 -12.13 -16.84
CA ASN A 46 -16.03 -11.37 -15.66
C ASN A 46 -14.85 -10.99 -14.75
N LEU A 47 -13.87 -11.88 -14.59
CA LEU A 47 -12.65 -11.61 -13.82
C LEU A 47 -11.80 -10.52 -14.47
N PHE A 48 -11.56 -10.59 -15.79
CA PHE A 48 -10.78 -9.57 -16.50
C PHE A 48 -11.50 -8.21 -16.60
N ALA A 49 -12.82 -8.20 -16.58
CA ALA A 49 -13.64 -6.98 -16.56
C ALA A 49 -13.81 -6.39 -15.14
N LEU A 50 -13.19 -6.98 -14.11
CA LEU A 50 -13.33 -6.60 -12.70
C LEU A 50 -14.79 -6.63 -12.19
N GLN A 51 -15.63 -7.46 -12.81
CA GLN A 51 -17.03 -7.68 -12.42
C GLN A 51 -17.18 -8.78 -11.37
N LYS A 52 -16.13 -9.59 -11.21
CA LYS A 52 -16.02 -10.65 -10.21
C LYS A 52 -14.66 -10.56 -9.53
N TYR A 53 -14.63 -10.69 -8.20
CA TYR A 53 -13.38 -10.90 -7.47
C TYR A 53 -12.92 -12.35 -7.63
N GLY A 54 -11.63 -12.55 -7.87
CA GLY A 54 -11.05 -13.87 -7.95
C GLY A 54 -9.59 -13.87 -8.41
N ASN A 55 -9.02 -15.06 -8.48
CA ASN A 55 -7.64 -15.24 -8.91
C ASN A 55 -7.59 -15.43 -10.43
N ILE A 56 -6.72 -14.67 -11.08
CA ILE A 56 -6.47 -14.76 -12.53
C ILE A 56 -5.05 -15.28 -12.75
N TYR A 57 -4.08 -14.55 -12.21
CA TYR A 57 -2.67 -14.80 -12.39
C TYR A 57 -1.87 -14.26 -11.19
N SER A 58 -0.90 -15.02 -10.70
CA SER A 58 -0.14 -14.71 -9.47
C SER A 58 0.64 -13.40 -9.51
N ARG A 59 0.84 -12.80 -10.69
CA ARG A 59 1.43 -11.45 -10.81
C ARG A 59 0.59 -10.39 -10.10
N ILE A 60 -0.73 -10.53 -10.12
CA ILE A 60 -1.68 -9.54 -9.56
C ILE A 60 -2.46 -10.06 -8.35
N GLY A 61 -2.50 -11.38 -8.12
CA GLY A 61 -3.18 -11.96 -6.98
C GLY A 61 -2.84 -13.43 -6.78
N ASN A 62 -2.46 -13.80 -5.56
CA ASN A 62 -2.13 -15.16 -5.16
C ASN A 62 -2.69 -15.39 -3.74
N PRO A 63 -3.35 -16.52 -3.43
CA PRO A 63 -3.97 -16.73 -2.12
C PRO A 63 -3.01 -16.63 -0.92
N THR A 64 -1.76 -17.09 -1.06
CA THR A 64 -0.75 -16.95 0.01
C THR A 64 -0.38 -15.48 0.24
N VAL A 65 -0.30 -14.70 -0.86
CA VAL A 65 -0.01 -13.26 -0.80
C VAL A 65 -1.22 -12.50 -0.23
N ALA A 66 -2.44 -12.85 -0.63
CA ALA A 66 -3.67 -12.26 -0.13
C ALA A 66 -3.83 -12.42 1.39
N ALA A 67 -3.43 -13.58 1.94
CA ALA A 67 -3.40 -13.79 3.38
C ALA A 67 -2.45 -12.82 4.11
N LEU A 68 -1.29 -12.51 3.52
CA LEU A 68 -0.37 -11.48 4.04
C LEU A 68 -0.96 -10.08 3.94
N GLU A 69 -1.57 -9.76 2.79
CA GLU A 69 -2.21 -8.47 2.54
C GLU A 69 -3.32 -8.19 3.55
N GLU A 70 -4.26 -9.13 3.72
CA GLU A 70 -5.37 -8.99 4.67
C GLU A 70 -4.88 -8.90 6.11
N ARG A 71 -3.86 -9.69 6.47
CA ARG A 71 -3.28 -9.66 7.82
C ARG A 71 -2.67 -8.30 8.13
N ILE A 72 -1.84 -7.76 7.25
CA ILE A 72 -1.18 -6.46 7.48
C ILE A 72 -2.21 -5.33 7.46
N ALA A 73 -3.17 -5.34 6.52
CA ALA A 73 -4.26 -4.37 6.51
C ALA A 73 -5.04 -4.38 7.84
N SER A 74 -5.37 -5.58 8.33
CA SER A 74 -6.03 -5.74 9.62
C SER A 74 -5.17 -5.23 10.80
N LEU A 75 -3.85 -5.36 10.75
CA LEU A 75 -2.96 -4.91 11.82
C LEU A 75 -2.81 -3.38 11.82
N GLU A 76 -2.75 -2.75 10.65
CA GLU A 76 -2.72 -1.29 10.49
C GLU A 76 -4.09 -0.63 10.72
N GLY A 77 -5.18 -1.38 10.57
CA GLY A 77 -6.53 -0.83 10.59
C GLY A 77 -6.96 -0.22 9.25
N GLY A 78 -6.34 -0.64 8.15
CA GLY A 78 -6.74 -0.26 6.80
C GLY A 78 -7.80 -1.18 6.20
N ILE A 79 -8.41 -0.74 5.10
CA ILE A 79 -9.47 -1.47 4.38
C ILE A 79 -8.93 -2.59 3.50
N GLY A 80 -7.64 -2.56 3.16
CA GLY A 80 -6.98 -3.56 2.32
C GLY A 80 -5.53 -3.20 2.04
N ALA A 81 -4.83 -4.10 1.34
CA ALA A 81 -3.42 -3.92 1.02
C ALA A 81 -3.03 -4.56 -0.32
N VAL A 82 -1.87 -4.13 -0.84
CA VAL A 82 -1.21 -4.69 -2.02
C VAL A 82 0.25 -4.97 -1.69
N ALA A 83 0.66 -6.24 -1.74
CA ALA A 83 2.02 -6.67 -1.47
C ALA A 83 2.88 -6.65 -2.74
N THR A 84 4.16 -6.34 -2.56
CA THR A 84 5.14 -6.20 -3.65
C THR A 84 6.46 -6.88 -3.31
N ALA A 85 7.31 -7.02 -4.32
CA ALA A 85 8.60 -7.70 -4.22
C ALA A 85 9.58 -7.04 -3.22
N SER A 86 9.41 -5.77 -2.88
CA SER A 86 10.28 -5.03 -1.94
C SER A 86 9.62 -3.75 -1.41
N GLY A 87 10.11 -3.20 -0.30
CA GLY A 87 9.67 -1.88 0.18
C GLY A 87 9.80 -0.78 -0.88
N MET A 88 10.92 -0.74 -1.61
CA MET A 88 11.13 0.21 -2.71
C MET A 88 10.10 0.05 -3.83
N SER A 89 9.64 -1.18 -4.08
CA SER A 89 8.58 -1.44 -5.04
C SER A 89 7.23 -0.93 -4.55
N ALA A 90 6.93 -1.08 -3.26
CA ALA A 90 5.71 -0.54 -2.64
C ALA A 90 5.66 0.99 -2.74
N GLU A 91 6.76 1.68 -2.42
CA GLU A 91 6.92 3.12 -2.66
C GLU A 91 6.69 3.47 -4.12
N PHE A 92 7.41 2.82 -5.03
CA PHE A 92 7.37 3.16 -6.46
C PHE A 92 5.97 3.02 -7.04
N ILE A 93 5.28 1.90 -6.80
CA ILE A 93 3.94 1.71 -7.35
C ILE A 93 2.93 2.67 -6.74
N THR A 94 3.11 3.07 -5.48
CA THR A 94 2.27 4.09 -4.84
C THR A 94 2.46 5.43 -5.52
N PHE A 95 3.70 5.87 -5.73
CA PHE A 95 3.97 7.11 -6.44
C PHE A 95 3.46 7.03 -7.89
N ALA A 96 3.77 5.97 -8.63
CA ALA A 96 3.34 5.80 -10.02
C ALA A 96 1.80 5.75 -10.18
N ALA A 97 1.04 5.36 -9.15
CA ALA A 97 -0.42 5.44 -9.15
C ALA A 97 -0.97 6.88 -8.98
N LEU A 98 -0.20 7.75 -8.33
CA LEU A 98 -0.64 9.07 -7.85
C LEU A 98 -0.09 10.25 -8.65
N VAL A 99 1.13 10.13 -9.19
CA VAL A 99 1.84 11.19 -9.90
C VAL A 99 2.20 10.80 -11.32
N GLY A 100 2.16 11.78 -12.22
CA GLY A 100 2.66 11.70 -13.59
C GLY A 100 3.52 12.89 -13.98
N GLN A 101 3.82 13.00 -15.26
CA GLN A 101 4.63 14.10 -15.79
C GLN A 101 4.02 15.46 -15.43
N GLY A 102 4.83 16.32 -14.83
CA GLY A 102 4.43 17.67 -14.42
C GLY A 102 3.77 17.74 -13.05
N ASP A 103 3.59 16.61 -12.34
CA ASP A 103 3.13 16.59 -10.95
C ASP A 103 4.28 16.82 -9.96
N HIS A 104 3.91 17.09 -8.70
CA HIS A 104 4.84 17.42 -7.64
C HIS A 104 4.55 16.64 -6.35
N ILE A 105 5.62 16.28 -5.63
CA ILE A 105 5.58 15.64 -4.31
C ILE A 105 6.23 16.58 -3.29
N VAL A 106 5.65 16.69 -2.10
CA VAL A 106 6.33 17.26 -0.92
C VAL A 106 6.72 16.10 -0.01
N ALA A 107 8.00 16.00 0.35
CA ALA A 107 8.49 14.91 1.17
C ALA A 107 9.39 15.42 2.31
N SER A 108 9.45 14.70 3.42
CA SER A 108 10.51 14.89 4.41
C SER A 108 11.89 14.72 3.76
N ALA A 109 12.89 15.48 4.19
CA ALA A 109 14.29 15.25 3.80
C ALA A 109 14.95 14.12 4.61
N GLN A 110 14.35 13.74 5.74
CA GLN A 110 14.87 12.72 6.67
C GLN A 110 14.32 11.34 6.32
N LEU A 111 14.65 10.86 5.12
CA LEU A 111 14.18 9.59 4.58
C LEU A 111 15.33 8.61 4.36
N TYR A 112 14.99 7.33 4.29
CA TYR A 112 15.87 6.31 3.79
C TYR A 112 16.51 6.74 2.46
N GLY A 113 17.83 6.63 2.35
CA GLY A 113 18.57 7.12 1.18
C GLY A 113 18.13 6.51 -0.16
N GLY A 114 17.59 5.29 -0.14
CA GLY A 114 16.97 4.67 -1.31
C GLY A 114 15.71 5.41 -1.76
N THR A 115 14.86 5.81 -0.82
CA THR A 115 13.63 6.59 -1.04
C THR A 115 13.96 7.99 -1.55
N VAL A 116 14.97 8.66 -0.97
CA VAL A 116 15.47 9.95 -1.48
C VAL A 116 15.92 9.80 -2.94
N THR A 117 16.68 8.75 -3.26
CA THR A 117 17.13 8.49 -4.63
C THR A 117 15.95 8.19 -5.57
N GLN A 118 14.94 7.46 -5.10
CA GLN A 118 13.75 7.15 -5.90
C GLN A 118 12.97 8.43 -6.24
N LEU A 119 12.72 9.29 -5.26
CA LEU A 119 12.01 10.56 -5.43
C LEU A 119 12.80 11.56 -6.29
N ASP A 120 14.11 11.71 -6.03
CA ASP A 120 14.93 12.76 -6.65
C ASP A 120 15.51 12.39 -8.03
N VAL A 121 15.87 11.11 -8.21
CA VAL A 121 16.57 10.65 -9.42
C VAL A 121 15.65 9.84 -10.33
N THR A 122 14.91 8.88 -9.77
CA THR A 122 14.08 7.99 -10.57
C THR A 122 12.82 8.70 -11.06
N LEU A 123 12.02 9.29 -10.16
CA LEU A 123 10.77 9.95 -10.54
C LEU A 123 10.99 11.23 -11.36
N ARG A 124 12.10 11.95 -11.15
CA ARG A 124 12.47 13.09 -12.02
C ARG A 124 12.63 12.71 -13.48
N ARG A 125 13.08 11.48 -13.79
CA ARG A 125 13.16 10.98 -15.19
C ARG A 125 11.79 10.79 -15.82
N PHE A 126 10.75 10.60 -15.01
CA PHE A 126 9.35 10.55 -15.42
C PHE A 126 8.67 11.93 -15.36
N GLY A 127 9.44 13.00 -15.13
CA GLY A 127 8.95 14.37 -15.09
C GLY A 127 8.20 14.75 -13.83
N VAL A 128 8.41 14.03 -12.72
CA VAL A 128 7.86 14.37 -11.40
C VAL A 128 8.92 15.10 -10.58
N ASP A 129 8.57 16.25 -10.02
CA ASP A 129 9.46 16.99 -9.12
C ASP A 129 9.14 16.68 -7.65
N THR A 130 10.16 16.69 -6.79
CA THR A 130 9.98 16.57 -5.34
C THR A 130 10.61 17.76 -4.63
N THR A 131 9.88 18.38 -3.69
CA THR A 131 10.45 19.31 -2.71
C THR A 131 10.69 18.57 -1.40
N PHE A 132 11.94 18.56 -0.95
CA PHE A 132 12.34 17.98 0.33
C PHE A 132 12.32 19.04 1.45
N VAL A 133 11.61 18.74 2.53
CA VAL A 133 11.48 19.60 3.71
C VAL A 133 12.39 19.07 4.82
N ALA A 134 13.39 19.86 5.22
CA ALA A 134 14.36 19.45 6.24
C ALA A 134 13.86 19.61 7.68
N SER A 135 12.75 20.32 7.88
CA SER A 135 12.11 20.54 9.18
C SER A 135 11.05 19.47 9.45
N SER A 136 10.80 19.16 10.73
CA SER A 136 9.65 18.38 11.17
C SER A 136 8.38 19.22 11.38
N ASP A 137 8.46 20.54 11.20
CA ASP A 137 7.34 21.47 11.34
C ASP A 137 6.35 21.36 10.16
N PRO A 138 5.07 21.00 10.39
CA PRO A 138 4.05 20.95 9.35
C PRO A 138 3.88 22.26 8.56
N GLU A 139 4.17 23.43 9.16
CA GLU A 139 4.07 24.71 8.45
C GLU A 139 5.10 24.82 7.30
N GLU A 140 6.27 24.20 7.42
CA GLU A 140 7.24 24.17 6.33
C GLU A 140 6.78 23.26 5.18
N PHE A 141 6.05 22.18 5.49
CA PHE A 141 5.37 21.38 4.47
C PHE A 141 4.27 22.19 3.77
N ARG A 142 3.47 22.95 4.52
CA ARG A 142 2.42 23.83 3.97
C ARG A 142 2.99 24.82 2.96
N LYS A 143 4.13 25.44 3.28
CA LYS A 143 4.85 26.36 2.38
C LYS A 143 5.39 25.69 1.11
N ALA A 144 5.71 24.41 1.18
CA ALA A 144 6.21 23.64 0.05
C ALA A 144 5.11 23.14 -0.92
N ILE A 145 3.84 23.19 -0.50
CA ILE A 145 2.71 22.82 -1.35
C ILE A 145 2.61 23.74 -2.57
N ARG A 146 2.39 23.13 -3.75
CA ARG A 146 2.17 23.78 -5.04
C ARG A 146 0.81 23.39 -5.60
N ALA A 147 0.35 24.12 -6.62
CA ALA A 147 -0.92 23.81 -7.28
C ALA A 147 -0.97 22.39 -7.88
N ASN A 148 0.18 21.90 -8.37
CA ASN A 148 0.35 20.56 -8.93
C ASN A 148 0.85 19.52 -7.90
N THR A 149 0.89 19.82 -6.59
CA THR A 149 1.21 18.81 -5.58
C THR A 149 0.14 17.73 -5.57
N LYS A 150 0.56 16.46 -5.52
CA LYS A 150 -0.32 15.28 -5.42
C LYS A 150 -0.10 14.43 -4.18
N VAL A 151 1.02 14.57 -3.48
CA VAL A 151 1.38 13.71 -2.33
C VAL A 151 2.17 14.52 -1.30
N VAL A 152 1.86 14.29 -0.02
CA VAL A 152 2.77 14.55 1.10
C VAL A 152 3.33 13.22 1.59
N TYR A 153 4.66 13.10 1.69
CA TYR A 153 5.34 11.85 2.07
C TYR A 153 6.25 12.02 3.29
N THR A 154 6.20 11.08 4.24
CA THR A 154 7.13 11.02 5.38
C THR A 154 7.38 9.59 5.85
N GLU A 155 8.42 9.41 6.67
CA GLU A 155 8.59 8.24 7.53
C GLU A 155 8.05 8.56 8.94
N VAL A 156 7.51 7.57 9.67
CA VAL A 156 7.14 7.75 11.09
C VAL A 156 8.38 8.12 11.91
N ILE A 157 9.49 7.43 11.65
CA ILE A 157 10.79 7.65 12.29
C ILE A 157 11.79 7.88 11.16
N GLY A 158 12.26 9.11 11.02
CA GLY A 158 13.15 9.49 9.94
C GLY A 158 14.50 8.78 10.00
N ASN A 159 15.00 8.32 8.86
CA ASN A 159 16.29 7.63 8.75
C ASN A 159 17.36 8.55 8.12
N PRO A 160 18.56 8.72 8.71
CA PRO A 160 19.09 8.12 9.95
C PRO A 160 18.87 8.97 11.22
N GLY A 161 18.21 10.13 11.10
CA GLY A 161 18.13 11.13 12.19
C GLY A 161 17.33 10.70 13.42
N GLY A 162 16.41 9.74 13.28
CA GLY A 162 15.56 9.24 14.37
C GLY A 162 14.44 10.19 14.80
N GLU A 163 14.22 11.27 14.06
CA GLU A 163 13.15 12.24 14.31
C GLU A 163 11.78 11.60 14.10
N ILE A 164 10.83 11.91 14.98
CA ILE A 164 9.45 11.40 14.88
C ILE A 164 8.61 12.44 14.16
N ALA A 165 7.91 12.04 13.10
CA ALA A 165 7.05 12.93 12.34
C ALA A 165 5.76 13.30 13.11
N ASP A 166 5.34 14.57 13.03
CA ASP A 166 4.02 15.01 13.48
C ASP A 166 2.95 14.59 12.46
N LEU A 167 2.48 13.35 12.57
CA LEU A 167 1.54 12.76 11.61
C LEU A 167 0.21 13.52 11.55
N GLU A 168 -0.34 13.95 12.69
CA GLU A 168 -1.62 14.68 12.72
C GLU A 168 -1.47 16.06 12.06
N GLY A 169 -0.38 16.78 12.37
CA GLY A 169 -0.08 18.06 11.74
C GLY A 169 0.15 17.93 10.23
N LEU A 170 0.88 16.91 9.79
CA LEU A 170 1.11 16.64 8.37
C LEU A 170 -0.17 16.20 7.64
N ALA A 171 -1.03 15.41 8.29
CA ALA A 171 -2.32 15.00 7.74
C ALA A 171 -3.20 16.23 7.52
N ALA A 172 -3.28 17.13 8.51
CA ALA A 172 -4.02 18.38 8.38
C ALA A 172 -3.52 19.22 7.18
N VAL A 173 -2.21 19.38 7.02
CA VAL A 173 -1.61 20.10 5.87
C VAL A 173 -1.94 19.43 4.54
N ALA A 174 -1.82 18.10 4.46
CA ALA A 174 -2.11 17.34 3.25
C ALA A 174 -3.59 17.47 2.85
N HIS A 175 -4.49 17.30 3.82
CA HIS A 175 -5.94 17.36 3.61
C HIS A 175 -6.44 18.77 3.30
N GLU A 176 -5.89 19.82 3.94
CA GLU A 176 -6.12 21.23 3.55
C GLU A 176 -5.77 21.49 2.08
N ALA A 177 -4.71 20.83 1.60
CA ALA A 177 -4.29 20.88 0.21
C ALA A 177 -5.03 19.88 -0.70
N GLY A 178 -5.93 19.05 -0.18
CA GLY A 178 -6.67 18.05 -0.95
C GLY A 178 -5.78 16.92 -1.52
N VAL A 179 -4.68 16.58 -0.85
CA VAL A 179 -3.76 15.49 -1.25
C VAL A 179 -3.61 14.47 -0.11
N PRO A 180 -3.31 13.20 -0.40
CA PRO A 180 -3.11 12.19 0.62
C PRO A 180 -1.79 12.40 1.37
N LEU A 181 -1.79 12.04 2.66
CA LEU A 181 -0.58 11.75 3.43
C LEU A 181 -0.21 10.28 3.25
N VAL A 182 0.97 10.04 2.68
CA VAL A 182 1.58 8.71 2.52
C VAL A 182 2.70 8.56 3.55
N VAL A 183 2.65 7.50 4.36
CA VAL A 183 3.59 7.30 5.47
C VAL A 183 4.31 5.96 5.35
N ASP A 184 5.64 5.96 5.34
CA ASP A 184 6.40 4.74 5.62
C ASP A 184 6.49 4.51 7.13
N ALA A 185 5.95 3.38 7.58
CA ALA A 185 5.91 2.99 8.99
C ALA A 185 6.79 1.77 9.30
N THR A 186 7.75 1.46 8.42
CA THR A 186 8.62 0.28 8.49
C THR A 186 9.30 0.14 9.85
N LEU A 187 9.88 1.23 10.38
CA LEU A 187 10.63 1.21 11.64
C LEU A 187 9.72 1.09 12.86
N ALA A 188 8.56 1.76 12.85
CA ALA A 188 7.64 1.76 13.97
C ALA A 188 6.86 0.44 14.07
N THR A 189 6.53 -0.17 12.91
CA THR A 189 5.62 -1.31 12.78
C THR A 189 4.19 -0.99 13.27
N PRO A 190 3.16 -1.70 12.78
CA PRO A 190 1.78 -1.50 13.25
C PRO A 190 1.57 -1.79 14.74
N TYR A 191 2.54 -2.45 15.40
CA TYR A 191 2.46 -2.76 16.83
C TYR A 191 2.67 -1.52 17.70
N LEU A 192 3.59 -0.62 17.32
CA LEU A 192 3.89 0.59 18.09
C LEU A 192 3.05 1.78 17.63
N VAL A 193 2.94 1.99 16.32
CA VAL A 193 2.22 3.13 15.74
C VAL A 193 1.43 2.65 14.53
N ARG A 194 0.14 3.01 14.46
CA ARG A 194 -0.70 2.83 13.27
C ARG A 194 -0.97 4.20 12.67
N PRO A 195 -0.24 4.64 11.62
CA PRO A 195 -0.35 6.00 11.08
C PRO A 195 -1.77 6.39 10.66
N ILE A 196 -2.59 5.41 10.27
CA ILE A 196 -4.00 5.62 9.91
C ILE A 196 -4.79 6.26 11.06
N GLU A 197 -4.49 5.89 12.31
CA GLU A 197 -5.12 6.48 13.50
C GLU A 197 -4.73 7.95 13.73
N TYR A 198 -3.69 8.43 13.03
CA TYR A 198 -3.17 9.79 13.07
C TYR A 198 -3.38 10.54 11.74
N GLY A 199 -4.26 10.04 10.88
CA GLY A 199 -4.68 10.73 9.64
C GLY A 199 -3.90 10.37 8.37
N ALA A 200 -3.02 9.37 8.40
CA ALA A 200 -2.41 8.86 7.16
C ALA A 200 -3.46 8.17 6.28
N ASP A 201 -3.42 8.45 4.98
CA ASP A 201 -4.35 7.86 4.01
C ASP A 201 -3.79 6.55 3.44
N ILE A 202 -2.46 6.48 3.29
CA ILE A 202 -1.74 5.31 2.78
C ILE A 202 -0.54 5.05 3.69
N VAL A 203 -0.34 3.78 4.06
CA VAL A 203 0.82 3.31 4.83
C VAL A 203 1.65 2.35 4.01
N ILE A 204 2.96 2.53 4.02
CA ILE A 204 3.92 1.68 3.32
C ILE A 204 4.80 0.98 4.35
N HIS A 205 5.11 -0.29 4.09
CA HIS A 205 6.16 -1.01 4.81
C HIS A 205 7.11 -1.71 3.86
N SER A 206 8.40 -1.63 4.18
CA SER A 206 9.36 -2.67 3.83
C SER A 206 9.19 -3.85 4.78
N VAL A 207 8.26 -4.76 4.46
CA VAL A 207 8.03 -5.98 5.27
C VAL A 207 9.27 -6.87 5.38
N THR A 208 10.25 -6.67 4.51
CA THR A 208 11.62 -7.19 4.63
C THR A 208 12.23 -7.02 6.03
N LYS A 209 11.93 -5.89 6.70
CA LYS A 209 12.57 -5.48 7.95
C LYS A 209 11.90 -6.14 9.15
N PHE A 210 11.33 -5.37 10.07
CA PHE A 210 10.85 -5.86 11.36
C PHE A 210 9.66 -6.82 11.25
N LEU A 211 8.77 -6.60 10.27
CA LEU A 211 7.65 -7.51 10.01
C LEU A 211 8.12 -8.91 9.62
N GLY A 212 9.12 -9.01 8.74
CA GLY A 212 9.76 -10.28 8.40
C GLY A 212 10.69 -10.78 9.49
N GLY A 213 11.38 -9.89 10.19
CA GLY A 213 12.16 -10.10 11.42
C GLY A 213 13.48 -10.86 11.28
N HIS A 214 13.60 -11.74 10.28
CA HIS A 214 14.65 -12.77 10.25
C HIS A 214 15.75 -12.52 9.21
N GLY A 215 15.66 -11.44 8.43
CA GLY A 215 16.68 -11.09 7.43
C GLY A 215 16.77 -12.08 6.25
N THR A 216 15.73 -12.88 6.00
CA THR A 216 15.74 -13.96 5.00
C THR A 216 14.96 -13.65 3.74
N THR A 217 14.03 -12.69 3.79
CA THR A 217 12.99 -12.55 2.77
C THR A 217 12.74 -11.08 2.45
N LEU A 218 12.80 -10.73 1.16
CA LEU A 218 12.47 -9.40 0.67
C LEU A 218 10.96 -9.29 0.41
N GLY A 219 10.39 -8.14 0.73
CA GLY A 219 9.01 -7.80 0.43
C GLY A 219 8.68 -6.35 0.80
N GLY A 220 7.63 -5.84 0.18
CA GLY A 220 6.97 -4.58 0.54
C GLY A 220 5.46 -4.74 0.57
N ILE A 221 4.77 -3.77 1.14
CA ILE A 221 3.30 -3.72 1.15
C ILE A 221 2.81 -2.28 1.26
N VAL A 222 1.70 -2.01 0.58
CA VAL A 222 0.95 -0.75 0.64
C VAL A 222 -0.40 -1.06 1.28
N VAL A 223 -0.79 -0.28 2.29
CA VAL A 223 -2.07 -0.38 2.99
C VAL A 223 -2.83 0.93 2.80
N GLU A 224 -4.11 0.87 2.47
CA GLU A 224 -4.97 2.06 2.35
C GLU A 224 -5.94 2.15 3.53
N ALA A 225 -6.15 3.37 4.03
CA ALA A 225 -7.14 3.66 5.06
C ALA A 225 -8.59 3.61 4.55
N GLY A 226 -8.81 3.92 3.27
CA GLY A 226 -10.15 3.95 2.65
C GLY A 226 -10.94 5.23 2.95
N THR A 227 -10.31 6.23 3.56
CA THR A 227 -10.98 7.45 4.04
C THR A 227 -10.73 8.67 3.17
N PHE A 228 -9.77 8.63 2.26
CA PHE A 228 -9.42 9.76 1.40
C PHE A 228 -10.41 9.92 0.24
N ASP A 229 -10.91 11.14 0.03
CA ASP A 229 -11.80 11.44 -1.09
C ASP A 229 -11.02 11.61 -2.40
N TRP A 230 -10.90 10.52 -3.15
CA TRP A 230 -10.31 10.52 -4.50
C TRP A 230 -11.15 11.28 -5.54
N GLY A 231 -12.40 11.65 -5.20
CA GLY A 231 -13.32 12.41 -6.03
C GLY A 231 -13.15 13.93 -5.94
N ASN A 232 -12.21 14.45 -5.14
CA ASN A 232 -12.04 15.87 -4.84
C ASN A 232 -11.59 16.77 -6.01
N GLY A 233 -11.44 16.22 -7.22
CA GLY A 233 -11.03 16.93 -8.43
C GLY A 233 -9.51 17.02 -8.67
N LYS A 234 -8.66 16.66 -7.70
CA LYS A 234 -7.19 16.63 -7.88
C LYS A 234 -6.68 15.36 -8.54
N PHE A 235 -7.47 14.29 -8.61
CA PHE A 235 -7.04 13.00 -9.15
C PHE A 235 -7.89 12.57 -10.34
N PRO A 236 -7.76 13.20 -11.53
CA PRO A 236 -8.50 12.80 -12.73
C PRO A 236 -8.29 11.32 -13.07
N SER A 237 -7.08 10.79 -12.85
CA SER A 237 -6.77 9.37 -13.04
C SER A 237 -7.50 8.42 -12.07
N MET A 238 -8.32 8.92 -11.16
CA MET A 238 -9.23 8.15 -10.31
C MET A 238 -10.70 8.27 -10.78
N THR A 239 -11.06 9.36 -11.44
CA THR A 239 -12.45 9.70 -11.76
C THR A 239 -12.76 9.66 -13.26
N GLU A 240 -11.76 9.67 -14.13
CA GLU A 240 -11.93 9.58 -15.58
C GLU A 240 -12.07 8.12 -16.03
N PRO A 241 -12.79 7.86 -17.15
CA PRO A 241 -12.91 6.51 -17.71
C PRO A 241 -11.56 5.93 -18.15
N VAL A 242 -11.31 4.68 -17.78
CA VAL A 242 -10.08 3.94 -18.09
C VAL A 242 -10.31 3.07 -19.32
N GLU A 243 -9.86 3.52 -20.49
CA GLU A 243 -10.10 2.84 -21.77
C GLU A 243 -9.56 1.39 -21.77
N SER A 244 -8.38 1.15 -21.18
CA SER A 244 -7.77 -0.18 -21.07
C SER A 244 -8.55 -1.17 -20.20
N TYR A 245 -9.55 -0.67 -19.48
CA TYR A 245 -10.45 -1.43 -18.61
C TYR A 245 -11.93 -1.24 -18.99
N GLY A 246 -12.21 -0.94 -20.26
CA GLY A 246 -13.59 -0.86 -20.77
C GLY A 246 -14.38 0.33 -20.23
N GLY A 247 -13.69 1.41 -19.84
CA GLY A 247 -14.32 2.68 -19.44
C GLY A 247 -14.80 2.75 -17.99
N ILE A 248 -14.38 1.81 -17.13
CA ILE A 248 -14.59 1.95 -15.68
C ILE A 248 -13.89 3.21 -15.15
N GLN A 249 -14.39 3.74 -14.05
CA GLN A 249 -13.80 4.83 -13.28
C GLN A 249 -13.40 4.26 -11.91
N TRP A 250 -12.13 4.35 -11.52
CA TRP A 250 -11.64 3.71 -10.30
C TRP A 250 -12.43 4.13 -9.04
N TRP A 251 -12.64 5.43 -8.86
CA TRP A 251 -13.46 5.97 -7.76
C TRP A 251 -14.95 5.71 -7.97
N GLY A 252 -15.46 5.96 -9.20
CA GLY A 252 -16.89 5.84 -9.50
C GLY A 252 -17.45 4.43 -9.37
N ASN A 253 -16.65 3.40 -9.70
CA ASN A 253 -17.07 2.01 -9.67
C ASN A 253 -16.75 1.29 -8.35
N PHE A 254 -15.64 1.65 -7.66
CA PHE A 254 -15.16 0.90 -6.49
C PHE A 254 -15.17 1.70 -5.19
N GLY A 255 -15.50 3.00 -5.23
CA GLY A 255 -15.56 3.86 -4.03
C GLY A 255 -14.25 3.81 -3.23
N GLU A 256 -14.35 3.59 -1.93
CA GLU A 256 -13.23 3.50 -0.99
C GLU A 256 -12.15 2.47 -1.39
N TYR A 257 -12.49 1.43 -2.18
CA TYR A 257 -11.52 0.46 -2.69
C TYR A 257 -10.85 0.87 -4.02
N GLY A 258 -11.19 2.04 -4.55
CA GLY A 258 -10.75 2.50 -5.88
C GLY A 258 -9.24 2.56 -6.03
N PHE A 259 -8.52 3.10 -5.03
CA PHE A 259 -7.07 3.22 -5.12
C PHE A 259 -6.38 1.86 -5.04
N LEU A 260 -6.72 0.99 -4.08
CA LEU A 260 -6.18 -0.38 -4.03
C LEU A 260 -6.48 -1.16 -5.31
N THR A 261 -7.68 -1.00 -5.88
CA THR A 261 -8.06 -1.66 -7.13
C THR A 261 -7.22 -1.16 -8.29
N LYS A 262 -7.04 0.16 -8.43
CA LYS A 262 -6.15 0.78 -9.41
C LYS A 262 -4.71 0.32 -9.23
N LEU A 263 -4.19 0.36 -8.01
CA LEU A 263 -2.82 -0.01 -7.67
C LEU A 263 -2.50 -1.45 -8.11
N ARG A 264 -3.42 -2.38 -7.83
CA ARG A 264 -3.29 -3.79 -8.26
C ARG A 264 -3.45 -3.96 -9.77
N SER A 265 -4.43 -3.27 -10.36
CA SER A 265 -4.87 -3.47 -11.74
C SER A 265 -3.98 -2.77 -12.75
N GLU A 266 -3.35 -1.65 -12.39
CA GLU A 266 -2.43 -0.92 -13.26
C GLU A 266 -0.99 -1.18 -12.82
N GLN A 267 -0.63 -0.78 -11.60
CA GLN A 267 0.78 -0.71 -11.24
C GLN A 267 1.38 -2.10 -10.99
N LEU A 268 0.73 -2.93 -10.16
CA LEU A 268 1.19 -4.30 -9.93
C LEU A 268 1.08 -5.15 -11.20
N ARG A 269 0.08 -4.90 -12.04
CA ARG A 269 -0.07 -5.57 -13.33
C ARG A 269 1.06 -5.19 -14.29
N ASP A 270 1.25 -3.90 -14.55
CA ASP A 270 2.01 -3.42 -15.71
C ASP A 270 3.50 -3.23 -15.40
N ILE A 271 3.84 -2.81 -14.17
CA ILE A 271 5.24 -2.74 -13.71
C ILE A 271 5.70 -4.12 -13.20
N GLY A 272 4.79 -4.90 -12.60
CA GLY A 272 5.05 -6.29 -12.22
C GLY A 272 5.99 -6.56 -11.03
N PRO A 273 6.12 -5.72 -9.98
CA PRO A 273 6.93 -6.06 -8.83
C PRO A 273 6.20 -7.02 -7.88
N SER A 274 5.84 -8.20 -8.38
CA SER A 274 5.02 -9.18 -7.66
C SER A 274 5.80 -9.89 -6.56
N LEU A 275 5.17 -10.04 -5.39
CA LEU A 275 5.70 -10.86 -4.31
C LEU A 275 5.48 -12.35 -4.61
N GLY A 276 6.53 -13.16 -4.45
CA GLY A 276 6.43 -14.62 -4.60
C GLY A 276 5.68 -15.27 -3.43
N PRO A 277 4.92 -16.36 -3.64
CA PRO A 277 4.15 -17.03 -2.58
C PRO A 277 5.02 -17.61 -1.46
N GLN A 278 6.20 -18.14 -1.78
CA GLN A 278 7.16 -18.58 -0.75
C GLN A 278 7.63 -17.42 0.13
N ALA A 279 7.88 -16.25 -0.47
CA ALA A 279 8.27 -15.05 0.26
C ALA A 279 7.12 -14.57 1.16
N ALA A 280 5.89 -14.52 0.63
CA ALA A 280 4.71 -14.18 1.42
C ALA A 280 4.51 -15.12 2.62
N PHE A 281 4.67 -16.43 2.41
CA PHE A 281 4.61 -17.41 3.49
C PHE A 281 5.66 -17.16 4.58
N ASN A 282 6.92 -16.93 4.21
CA ASN A 282 7.98 -16.66 5.18
C ASN A 282 7.72 -15.36 5.95
N LEU A 283 7.23 -14.32 5.27
CA LEU A 283 6.89 -13.03 5.89
C LEU A 283 5.72 -13.18 6.87
N LEU A 284 4.71 -14.00 6.55
CA LEU A 284 3.62 -14.33 7.48
C LEU A 284 4.16 -14.91 8.80
N GLN A 285 5.17 -15.78 8.75
CA GLN A 285 5.77 -16.36 9.96
C GLN A 285 6.44 -15.29 10.85
N GLY A 286 7.08 -14.29 10.23
CA GLY A 286 7.63 -13.15 10.97
C GLY A 286 6.52 -12.34 11.67
N VAL A 287 5.46 -12.01 10.94
CA VAL A 287 4.33 -11.21 11.45
C VAL A 287 3.64 -11.88 12.64
N GLU A 288 3.52 -13.20 12.64
CA GLU A 288 2.95 -13.99 13.74
C GLU A 288 3.71 -13.82 15.06
N THR A 289 5.02 -13.51 14.98
CA THR A 289 5.90 -13.31 16.13
C THR A 289 6.18 -11.85 16.47
N LEU A 290 5.73 -10.90 15.65
CA LEU A 290 5.95 -9.47 15.85
C LEU A 290 5.54 -8.93 17.24
N PRO A 291 4.38 -9.31 17.83
CA PRO A 291 3.92 -8.75 19.11
C PRO A 291 4.31 -9.57 20.35
N GLN A 292 5.25 -10.51 20.21
CA GLN A 292 5.71 -11.41 21.27
C GLN A 292 6.82 -10.74 22.09
#